data_AF-A0A7X5L994-F1
#
_entry.id   AF-A0A7X5L994-F1
#
_cell.length_a   1.000
_cell.length_b   1.000
_cell.length_c   1.000
_cell.angle_alpha   90.00
_cell.angle_beta   90.00
_cell.angle_gamma   90.00
#
_symmetry.space_group_name_H-M   'P 1'
#
loop_
_entity.id
_entity.type
_entity.pdbx_description
1 polymer ?
#
loop_
_entity_poly.entity_id
_entity_poly.type
_entity_poly.pdbx_seq_one_letter_code
_entity_poly.pdbx_strand_id
1 'polypeptide(L)'
;MTDFETQLKELLERTKNIKSPINATFGETNINEYNKPSEVWMNDVQIFYENYLKDHALGDRINSLLFHRKYNELVSCLTSISKDRKFIDKMNGIQEVAVPKYQAKGIPQYDVFISHANRDKEDFVEELYQAINKLGINIFYDKDVIDWGDNWKNVILDGTKKSEFAIIVISENFFDREWTEKELAEFLSRQNRNGQKLILPILHNITLTQLQERYPSVADIQAIDSKKYTCDQIAIMFARQLIKRLKSM
;
A
#
# COMPACT_ATOMS: atom_id res chain seq x y z
N MET A 1 -6.67 12.24 -0.29
CA MET A 1 -6.90 12.48 1.15
C MET A 1 -8.38 12.78 1.31
N THR A 2 -9.00 12.14 2.29
CA THR A 2 -10.39 12.36 2.65
C THR A 2 -10.57 13.72 3.31
N ASP A 3 -11.83 14.14 3.43
CA ASP A 3 -12.22 15.41 4.06
C ASP A 3 -11.71 15.53 5.51
N PHE A 4 -11.85 14.47 6.32
CA PHE A 4 -11.39 14.43 7.72
C PHE A 4 -9.88 14.69 7.88
N GLU A 5 -9.03 13.91 7.20
CA GLU A 5 -7.58 14.00 7.37
C GLU A 5 -7.04 15.33 6.85
N THR A 6 -7.66 15.86 5.79
CA THR A 6 -7.31 17.18 5.22
C THR A 6 -7.62 18.29 6.20
N GLN A 7 -8.85 18.33 6.76
CA GLN A 7 -9.25 19.33 7.74
C GLN A 7 -8.41 19.24 9.03
N LEU A 8 -8.10 18.04 9.53
CA LEU A 8 -7.24 17.86 10.70
C LEU A 8 -5.84 18.42 10.47
N LYS A 9 -5.25 18.18 9.29
CA LYS A 9 -3.94 18.72 8.91
C LYS A 9 -3.97 20.24 8.82
N GLU A 10 -5.00 20.81 8.23
CA GLU A 10 -5.16 22.27 8.13
C GLU A 10 -5.25 22.92 9.52
N LEU A 11 -6.06 22.35 10.42
CA LEU A 11 -6.15 22.82 11.81
C LEU A 11 -4.79 22.78 12.51
N LEU A 12 -4.03 21.68 12.37
CA LEU A 12 -2.71 21.55 12.97
C LEU A 12 -1.68 22.50 12.34
N GLU A 13 -1.72 22.71 11.03
CA GLU A 13 -0.78 23.60 10.33
C GLU A 13 -0.94 25.06 10.79
N ARG A 14 -2.18 25.50 10.97
CA ARG A 14 -2.49 26.85 11.50
C ARG A 14 -1.87 27.10 12.86
N THR A 15 -1.71 26.08 13.71
CA THR A 15 -1.11 26.24 15.05
C THR A 15 0.33 26.74 15.02
N LYS A 16 1.07 26.49 13.93
CA LYS A 16 2.47 26.95 13.80
C LYS A 16 2.58 28.47 13.75
N ASN A 17 1.52 29.15 13.31
CA ASN A 17 1.48 30.60 13.13
C ASN A 17 0.58 31.30 14.17
N ILE A 18 -0.15 30.54 14.99
CA ILE A 18 -1.00 31.08 16.07
C ILE A 18 -0.20 31.07 17.36
N LYS A 19 -0.11 32.23 18.01
CA LYS A 19 0.50 32.30 19.35
C LYS A 19 -0.48 31.76 20.39
N SER A 20 0.04 31.06 21.40
CA SER A 20 -0.77 30.60 22.52
C SER A 20 -1.46 31.80 23.20
N PRO A 21 -2.74 31.65 23.59
CA PRO A 21 -3.49 32.72 24.24
C PRO A 21 -2.87 33.09 25.59
N ILE A 22 -2.94 34.38 25.90
CA ILE A 22 -2.44 34.95 27.16
C ILE A 22 -3.59 35.50 27.99
N ASN A 23 -3.46 35.40 29.32
CA ASN A 23 -4.43 35.94 30.27
C ASN A 23 -4.00 37.28 30.89
N ALA A 24 -2.74 37.68 30.67
CA ALA A 24 -2.18 38.93 31.14
C ALA A 24 -1.07 39.38 30.19
N THR A 25 -0.85 40.68 30.10
CA THR A 25 0.25 41.29 29.35
C THR A 25 0.81 42.48 30.13
N PHE A 26 2.09 42.77 29.93
CA PHE A 26 2.72 43.97 30.47
C PHE A 26 2.85 45.00 29.33
N GLY A 27 2.09 46.09 29.40
CA GLY A 27 2.09 47.17 28.39
C GLY A 27 0.74 47.38 27.69
N GLU A 28 0.76 48.08 26.54
CA GLU A 28 -0.45 48.49 25.79
C GLU A 28 -1.05 47.39 24.90
N THR A 29 -0.57 46.14 24.99
CA THR A 29 -1.08 45.06 24.13
C THR A 29 -2.56 44.80 24.44
N ASN A 30 -3.41 44.92 23.43
CA ASN A 30 -4.81 44.53 23.55
C ASN A 30 -4.93 43.00 23.56
N ILE A 31 -5.24 42.42 24.73
CA ILE A 31 -5.35 40.96 24.92
C ILE A 31 -6.39 40.35 23.98
N ASN A 32 -7.51 41.05 23.73
CA ASN A 32 -8.55 40.54 22.85
C ASN A 32 -8.07 40.44 21.39
N GLU A 33 -7.34 41.44 20.92
CA GLU A 33 -6.74 41.41 19.58
C GLU A 33 -5.65 40.35 19.46
N TYR A 34 -4.82 40.21 20.50
CA TYR A 34 -3.77 39.20 20.56
C TYR A 34 -4.35 37.77 20.54
N ASN A 35 -5.40 37.50 21.33
CA ASN A 35 -5.99 36.16 21.43
C ASN A 35 -6.94 35.82 20.26
N LYS A 36 -7.40 36.82 19.48
CA LYS A 36 -8.39 36.63 18.41
C LYS A 36 -8.06 35.48 17.44
N PRO A 37 -6.82 35.30 16.93
CA PRO A 37 -6.51 34.18 16.04
C PRO A 37 -6.69 32.81 16.71
N SER A 38 -6.32 32.69 17.98
CA SER A 38 -6.51 31.46 18.76
C SER A 38 -7.99 31.20 19.03
N GLU A 39 -8.80 32.22 19.32
CA GLU A 39 -10.25 32.07 19.52
C GLU A 39 -10.97 31.61 18.24
N VAL A 40 -10.60 32.17 17.08
CA VAL A 40 -11.13 31.71 15.79
C VAL A 40 -10.79 30.24 15.57
N TRP A 41 -9.53 29.87 15.78
CA TRP A 41 -9.10 28.47 15.66
C TRP A 41 -9.84 27.55 16.63
N MET A 42 -10.08 27.97 17.87
CA MET A 42 -10.82 27.20 18.87
C MET A 42 -12.26 26.92 18.44
N ASN A 43 -12.91 27.88 17.77
CA ASN A 43 -14.26 27.67 17.22
C ASN A 43 -14.26 26.70 16.03
N ASP A 44 -13.23 26.77 15.17
CA ASP A 44 -13.09 25.81 14.07
C ASP A 44 -12.83 24.38 14.60
N VAL A 45 -12.05 24.24 15.68
CA VAL A 45 -11.87 22.95 16.37
C VAL A 45 -13.17 22.46 16.98
N GLN A 46 -14.03 23.34 17.52
CA GLN A 46 -15.37 22.95 17.98
C GLN A 46 -16.20 22.36 16.82
N ILE A 47 -16.22 23.01 15.66
CA ILE A 47 -16.95 22.51 14.48
C ILE A 47 -16.40 21.14 14.06
N PHE A 48 -15.08 21.00 13.99
CA PHE A 48 -14.42 19.74 13.67
C PHE A 48 -14.73 18.64 14.69
N TYR A 49 -14.77 19.00 15.98
CA TYR A 49 -15.17 18.09 17.05
C TYR A 49 -16.61 17.60 16.85
N GLU A 50 -17.54 18.50 16.55
CA GLU A 50 -18.95 18.15 16.35
C GLU A 50 -19.16 17.18 15.19
N ASN A 51 -18.37 17.35 14.13
CA ASN A 51 -18.45 16.56 12.91
C ASN A 51 -17.78 15.19 13.03
N TYR A 52 -16.67 15.09 13.78
CA TYR A 52 -15.83 13.89 13.72
C TYR A 52 -15.41 13.32 15.07
N LEU A 53 -15.17 14.12 16.12
CA LEU A 53 -14.41 13.64 17.27
C LEU A 53 -15.25 13.11 18.45
N LYS A 54 -16.58 13.19 18.38
CA LYS A 54 -17.48 12.71 19.44
C LYS A 54 -17.23 11.25 19.83
N ASP A 55 -17.02 10.39 18.84
CA ASP A 55 -16.82 8.95 19.05
C ASP A 55 -15.34 8.54 19.19
N HIS A 56 -14.43 9.52 19.31
CA HIS A 56 -13.01 9.25 19.54
C HIS A 56 -12.76 8.95 21.03
N ALA A 57 -11.74 8.14 21.34
CA ALA A 57 -11.35 7.83 22.73
C ALA A 57 -10.95 9.07 23.56
N LEU A 58 -10.56 10.16 22.90
CA LEU A 58 -10.27 11.47 23.52
C LEU A 58 -11.45 12.45 23.43
N GLY A 59 -12.61 12.05 22.92
CA GLY A 59 -13.77 12.92 22.66
C GLY A 59 -14.20 13.71 23.89
N ASP A 60 -14.50 13.03 25.00
CA ASP A 60 -14.92 13.67 26.26
C ASP A 60 -13.86 14.65 26.80
N ARG A 61 -12.58 14.28 26.69
CA ARG A 61 -11.47 15.14 27.11
C ARG A 61 -11.42 16.40 26.24
N ILE A 62 -11.51 16.25 24.92
CA ILE A 62 -11.49 17.37 23.98
C ILE A 62 -12.68 18.30 24.22
N ASN A 63 -13.86 17.75 24.46
CA ASN A 63 -15.05 18.53 24.79
C ASN A 63 -14.85 19.40 26.05
N SER A 64 -14.30 18.80 27.12
CA SER A 64 -13.97 19.55 28.34
C SER A 64 -12.93 20.65 28.09
N LEU A 65 -11.88 20.37 27.29
CA LEU A 65 -10.85 21.34 26.96
C LEU A 65 -11.38 22.48 26.07
N LEU A 66 -12.31 22.20 25.16
CA LEU A 66 -13.01 23.21 24.36
C LEU A 66 -13.84 24.13 25.26
N PHE A 67 -14.60 23.57 26.19
CA PHE A 67 -15.39 24.34 27.15
C PHE A 67 -14.52 25.27 28.01
N HIS A 68 -13.36 24.79 28.46
CA HIS A 68 -12.41 25.58 29.26
C HIS A 68 -11.40 26.39 28.43
N ARG A 69 -11.56 26.43 27.11
CA ARG A 69 -10.68 27.11 26.15
C ARG A 69 -9.18 26.79 26.33
N LYS A 70 -8.85 25.53 26.58
CA LYS A 70 -7.47 25.04 26.83
C LYS A 70 -6.71 24.77 25.52
N TYR A 71 -6.18 25.83 24.92
CA TYR A 71 -5.53 25.81 23.60
C TYR A 71 -4.40 24.78 23.46
N ASN A 72 -3.38 24.83 24.32
CA ASN A 72 -2.17 23.99 24.16
C ASN A 72 -2.49 22.49 24.30
N GLU A 73 -3.38 22.16 25.24
CA GLU A 73 -3.85 20.81 25.48
C GLU A 73 -4.69 20.28 24.31
N LEU A 74 -5.50 21.14 23.68
CA LEU A 74 -6.22 20.77 22.45
C LEU A 74 -5.28 20.48 21.29
N VAL A 75 -4.26 21.32 21.07
CA VAL A 75 -3.23 21.06 20.06
C VAL A 75 -2.56 19.70 20.30
N SER A 76 -2.28 19.37 21.57
CA SER A 76 -1.70 18.07 21.94
C SER A 76 -2.63 16.90 21.66
N CYS A 77 -3.93 17.03 21.94
CA CYS A 77 -4.93 16.02 21.62
C CYS A 77 -5.07 15.81 20.11
N LEU A 78 -5.20 16.88 19.32
CA LEU A 78 -5.28 16.81 17.85
C LEU A 78 -4.01 16.20 17.24
N THR A 79 -2.84 16.53 17.78
CA THR A 79 -1.55 15.93 17.36
C THR A 79 -1.47 14.44 17.68
N SER A 80 -2.14 13.99 18.75
CA SER A 80 -2.23 12.57 19.07
C SER A 80 -3.19 11.85 18.12
N ILE A 81 -4.34 12.47 17.81
CA ILE A 81 -5.32 11.95 16.85
C ILE A 81 -4.71 11.82 15.45
N SER A 82 -3.88 12.78 15.02
CA SER A 82 -3.24 12.70 13.69
C SER A 82 -2.27 11.51 13.53
N LYS A 83 -1.92 10.83 14.64
CA LYS A 83 -1.12 9.61 14.65
C LYS A 83 -1.96 8.34 14.83
N ASP A 84 -3.25 8.44 15.15
CA ASP A 84 -4.15 7.30 15.27
C ASP A 84 -4.63 6.85 13.88
N ARG A 85 -3.84 5.98 13.24
CA ARG A 85 -4.15 5.44 11.91
C ARG A 85 -5.49 4.72 11.87
N LYS A 86 -5.82 3.93 12.89
CA LYS A 86 -7.07 3.16 12.92
C LYS A 86 -8.29 4.07 12.91
N PHE A 87 -8.24 5.13 13.70
CA PHE A 87 -9.32 6.10 13.73
C PHE A 87 -9.40 6.91 12.43
N ILE A 88 -8.27 7.33 11.88
CA ILE A 88 -8.22 8.02 10.57
C ILE A 88 -8.84 7.13 9.50
N ASP A 89 -8.45 5.85 9.43
CA ASP A 89 -8.95 4.89 8.46
C ASP A 89 -10.47 4.69 8.62
N LYS A 90 -10.96 4.55 9.85
CA LYS A 90 -12.39 4.50 10.17
C LYS A 90 -13.14 5.73 9.65
N MET A 91 -12.63 6.94 9.93
CA MET A 91 -13.24 8.20 9.48
C MET A 91 -13.21 8.37 7.97
N ASN A 92 -12.24 7.72 7.32
CA ASN A 92 -12.12 7.68 5.88
C ASN A 92 -13.05 6.65 5.23
N GLY A 93 -13.88 5.95 6.02
CA GLY A 93 -14.78 4.92 5.54
C GLY A 93 -14.08 3.61 5.19
N ILE A 94 -12.81 3.43 5.61
CA ILE A 94 -12.10 2.17 5.45
C ILE A 94 -12.65 1.21 6.50
N GLN A 95 -13.40 0.20 6.05
CA GLN A 95 -13.91 -0.86 6.92
C GLN A 95 -12.81 -1.91 7.12
N GLU A 96 -12.31 -2.06 8.35
CA GLU A 96 -11.52 -3.23 8.72
C GLU A 96 -12.44 -4.46 8.67
N VAL A 97 -12.25 -5.31 7.65
CA VAL A 97 -12.89 -6.62 7.61
C VAL A 97 -12.14 -7.53 8.57
N ALA A 98 -12.73 -7.83 9.73
CA ALA A 98 -12.20 -8.82 10.66
C ALA A 98 -12.36 -10.22 10.04
N VAL A 99 -11.32 -10.70 9.34
CA VAL A 99 -11.31 -12.05 8.80
C VAL A 99 -11.09 -13.04 9.96
N PRO A 100 -12.03 -13.97 10.24
CA PRO A 100 -11.88 -14.90 11.35
C PRO A 100 -10.58 -15.71 11.21
N LYS A 101 -9.76 -15.75 12.26
CA LYS A 101 -8.46 -16.47 12.29
C LYS A 101 -8.52 -17.92 11.83
N TYR A 102 -9.69 -18.57 11.90
CA TYR A 102 -9.90 -19.95 11.45
C TYR A 102 -10.03 -20.12 9.93
N GLN A 103 -10.21 -19.05 9.15
CA GLN A 103 -10.14 -19.08 7.67
C GLN A 103 -8.71 -18.89 7.13
N ALA A 104 -7.72 -18.60 7.98
CA ALA A 104 -6.33 -18.38 7.59
C ALA A 104 -5.64 -19.62 6.95
N LYS A 105 -6.27 -20.80 6.97
CA LYS A 105 -5.70 -22.01 6.35
C LYS A 105 -5.79 -22.04 4.82
N GLY A 106 -6.32 -21.00 4.17
CA GLY A 106 -6.35 -20.87 2.71
C GLY A 106 -6.15 -19.45 2.16
N ILE A 107 -5.92 -18.46 3.03
CA ILE A 107 -5.71 -17.07 2.60
C ILE A 107 -4.20 -16.86 2.41
N PRO A 108 -3.75 -16.46 1.22
CA PRO A 108 -2.35 -16.17 0.98
C PRO A 108 -1.85 -15.06 1.91
N GLN A 109 -0.62 -15.20 2.37
CA GLN A 109 0.04 -14.21 3.23
C GLN A 109 0.32 -12.90 2.47
N TYR A 110 0.44 -12.97 1.14
CA TYR A 110 0.73 -11.84 0.27
C TYR A 110 -0.23 -11.81 -0.92
N ASP A 111 -0.50 -10.62 -1.45
CA ASP A 111 -1.32 -10.48 -2.65
C ASP A 111 -0.55 -10.98 -3.88
N VAL A 112 0.74 -10.66 -3.95
CA VAL A 112 1.58 -11.01 -5.11
C VAL A 112 3.01 -11.34 -4.70
N PHE A 113 3.58 -12.36 -5.33
CA PHE A 113 5.01 -12.64 -5.32
C PHE A 113 5.63 -12.11 -6.62
N ILE A 114 6.78 -11.44 -6.54
CA ILE A 114 7.54 -11.01 -7.73
C ILE A 114 8.84 -11.81 -7.81
N SER A 115 8.97 -12.64 -8.84
CA SER A 115 10.18 -13.42 -9.13
C SER A 115 10.97 -12.79 -10.28
N HIS A 116 12.28 -12.68 -10.10
CA HIS A 116 13.23 -12.23 -11.12
C HIS A 116 14.58 -12.96 -10.93
N ALA A 117 15.45 -12.99 -11.94
CA ALA A 117 16.81 -13.48 -11.74
C ALA A 117 17.64 -12.39 -11.03
N ASN A 118 18.56 -12.76 -10.13
CA ASN A 118 19.39 -11.80 -9.38
C ASN A 118 20.29 -10.93 -10.28
N ARG A 119 20.66 -11.45 -11.46
CA ARG A 119 21.38 -10.69 -12.51
C ARG A 119 20.49 -9.70 -13.27
N ASP A 120 19.17 -9.85 -13.15
CA ASP A 120 18.16 -8.90 -13.61
C ASP A 120 17.75 -7.94 -12.47
N LYS A 121 18.63 -7.69 -11.48
CA LYS A 121 18.52 -6.50 -10.60
C LYS A 121 18.73 -5.24 -11.45
N GLU A 122 17.84 -5.07 -12.42
CA GLU A 122 17.69 -3.93 -13.30
C GLU A 122 16.67 -2.97 -12.68
N ASP A 123 16.78 -1.70 -13.03
CA ASP A 123 15.89 -0.61 -12.62
C ASP A 123 14.40 -0.99 -12.75
N PHE A 124 14.06 -1.83 -13.72
CA PHE A 124 12.69 -2.26 -13.98
C PHE A 124 12.00 -2.98 -12.81
N VAL A 125 12.66 -3.96 -12.17
CA VAL A 125 11.98 -4.77 -11.13
C VAL A 125 11.76 -3.94 -9.86
N GLU A 126 12.74 -3.11 -9.49
CA GLU A 126 12.61 -2.20 -8.36
C GLU A 126 11.55 -1.12 -8.65
N GLU A 127 11.51 -0.56 -9.86
CA GLU A 127 10.47 0.38 -10.27
C GLU A 127 9.07 -0.28 -10.25
N LEU A 128 8.94 -1.51 -10.74
CA LEU A 128 7.69 -2.27 -10.69
C LEU A 128 7.26 -2.57 -9.25
N TYR A 129 8.20 -2.98 -8.39
CA TYR A 129 7.96 -3.16 -6.97
C TYR A 129 7.42 -1.87 -6.34
N GLN A 130 8.08 -0.74 -6.59
CA GLN A 130 7.65 0.56 -6.06
C GLN A 130 6.27 0.97 -6.60
N ALA A 131 6.01 0.78 -7.88
CA ALA A 131 4.72 1.08 -8.51
C ALA A 131 3.57 0.27 -7.88
N ILE A 132 3.76 -1.04 -7.68
CA ILE A 132 2.75 -1.91 -7.04
C ILE A 132 2.60 -1.53 -5.56
N ASN A 133 3.71 -1.27 -4.84
CA ASN A 133 3.68 -0.93 -3.43
C ASN A 133 2.97 0.42 -3.17
N LYS A 134 3.09 1.40 -4.08
CA LYS A 134 2.35 2.67 -4.04
C LYS A 134 0.82 2.47 -4.07
N LEU A 135 0.34 1.37 -4.61
CA LEU A 135 -1.09 1.02 -4.64
C LEU A 135 -1.57 0.33 -3.36
N GLY A 136 -0.70 0.15 -2.35
CA GLY A 136 -1.03 -0.50 -1.08
C GLY A 136 -1.18 -2.01 -1.15
N ILE A 137 -0.69 -2.63 -2.22
CA ILE A 137 -0.73 -4.08 -2.45
C ILE A 137 0.40 -4.74 -1.65
N ASN A 138 0.09 -5.84 -0.95
CA ASN A 138 1.06 -6.57 -0.14
C ASN A 138 1.91 -7.50 -1.01
N ILE A 139 3.22 -7.21 -1.10
CA ILE A 139 4.13 -7.90 -2.01
C ILE A 139 5.07 -8.81 -1.22
N PHE A 140 5.15 -10.08 -1.60
CA PHE A 140 6.31 -10.91 -1.29
C PHE A 140 7.41 -10.56 -2.29
N TYR A 141 8.25 -9.61 -1.89
CA TYR A 141 9.42 -9.20 -2.64
C TYR A 141 10.62 -9.51 -1.77
N ASP A 142 11.34 -10.55 -2.15
CA ASP A 142 12.49 -10.92 -1.38
C ASP A 142 13.73 -10.39 -2.10
N LYS A 143 14.36 -9.41 -1.46
CA LYS A 143 15.50 -8.64 -2.00
C LYS A 143 16.77 -9.51 -2.12
N ASP A 144 16.74 -10.74 -1.57
CA ASP A 144 17.94 -11.54 -1.31
C ASP A 144 17.97 -12.99 -1.89
N VAL A 145 16.99 -13.53 -2.62
CA VAL A 145 16.77 -15.02 -2.63
C VAL A 145 17.33 -15.83 -3.80
N ILE A 146 18.39 -15.38 -4.45
CA ILE A 146 19.04 -16.33 -5.36
C ILE A 146 20.53 -16.08 -5.32
N ASP A 147 21.12 -16.56 -4.24
CA ASP A 147 22.55 -16.70 -4.16
C ASP A 147 22.98 -17.99 -4.87
N TRP A 148 24.26 -18.08 -5.19
CA TRP A 148 24.83 -19.23 -5.91
C TRP A 148 24.64 -20.51 -5.10
N GLY A 149 23.76 -21.42 -5.55
CA GLY A 149 23.48 -22.71 -4.88
C GLY A 149 22.04 -22.89 -4.38
N ASP A 150 21.21 -21.85 -4.38
CA ASP A 150 19.78 -22.00 -4.05
C ASP A 150 19.01 -22.71 -5.17
N ASN A 151 18.14 -23.65 -4.80
CA ASN A 151 17.23 -24.28 -5.74
C ASN A 151 16.12 -23.28 -6.11
N TRP A 152 16.36 -22.53 -7.18
CA TRP A 152 15.51 -21.44 -7.65
C TRP A 152 14.05 -21.85 -7.89
N LYS A 153 13.84 -23.09 -8.35
CA LYS A 153 12.51 -23.68 -8.53
C LYS A 153 11.75 -23.76 -7.20
N ASN A 154 12.42 -24.15 -6.11
CA ASN A 154 11.80 -24.20 -4.79
C ASN A 154 11.39 -22.81 -4.28
N VAL A 155 12.20 -21.78 -4.53
CA VAL A 155 11.88 -20.39 -4.17
C VAL A 155 10.63 -19.92 -4.89
N ILE A 156 10.55 -20.13 -6.21
CA ILE A 156 9.38 -19.78 -6.99
C ILE A 156 8.13 -20.51 -6.49
N LEU A 157 8.25 -21.82 -6.22
CA LEU A 157 7.15 -22.62 -5.72
C LEU A 157 6.71 -22.19 -4.32
N ASP A 158 7.62 -21.81 -3.43
CA ASP A 158 7.30 -21.33 -2.08
C ASP A 158 6.66 -19.92 -2.09
N GLY A 159 7.22 -18.99 -2.87
CA GLY A 159 6.63 -17.68 -3.09
C GLY A 159 5.22 -17.79 -3.68
N THR A 160 5.04 -18.68 -4.68
CA THR A 160 3.72 -18.96 -5.25
C THR A 160 2.78 -19.61 -4.23
N LYS A 161 3.26 -20.37 -3.24
CA LYS A 161 2.41 -20.92 -2.15
C LYS A 161 1.97 -19.86 -1.15
N LYS A 162 2.82 -18.87 -0.88
CA LYS A 162 2.53 -17.78 0.08
C LYS A 162 1.70 -16.64 -0.51
N SER A 163 1.65 -16.51 -1.83
CA SER A 163 0.95 -15.41 -2.52
C SER A 163 -0.29 -15.84 -3.30
N GLU A 164 -1.25 -14.94 -3.52
CA GLU A 164 -2.43 -15.19 -4.39
C GLU A 164 -2.03 -15.20 -5.88
N PHE A 165 -1.18 -14.23 -6.25
CA PHE A 165 -0.62 -14.08 -7.59
C PHE A 165 0.90 -14.26 -7.58
N ALA A 166 1.46 -14.61 -8.73
CA ALA A 166 2.91 -14.59 -8.94
C ALA A 166 3.23 -13.87 -10.25
N ILE A 167 3.95 -12.75 -10.16
CA ILE A 167 4.56 -12.08 -11.31
C ILE A 167 5.93 -12.70 -11.54
N ILE A 168 6.16 -13.20 -12.76
CA ILE A 168 7.42 -13.87 -13.12
C ILE A 168 8.08 -13.05 -14.22
N VAL A 169 9.18 -12.39 -13.90
CA VAL A 169 9.98 -11.65 -14.87
C VAL A 169 10.89 -12.63 -15.61
N ILE A 170 10.64 -12.80 -16.90
CA ILE A 170 11.36 -13.70 -17.80
C ILE A 170 12.28 -12.84 -18.67
N SER A 171 13.58 -13.00 -18.46
CA SER A 171 14.67 -12.31 -19.15
C SER A 171 15.61 -13.33 -19.82
N GLU A 172 16.71 -12.87 -20.41
CA GLU A 172 17.77 -13.77 -20.87
C GLU A 172 18.36 -14.58 -19.70
N ASN A 173 18.53 -13.98 -18.52
CA ASN A 173 19.09 -14.64 -17.33
C ASN A 173 18.12 -15.64 -16.68
N PHE A 174 16.86 -15.69 -17.14
CA PHE A 174 15.89 -16.71 -16.76
C PHE A 174 16.26 -18.08 -17.36
N PHE A 175 16.94 -18.10 -18.52
CA PHE A 175 17.17 -19.32 -19.32
C PHE A 175 18.28 -20.24 -18.84
N ASP A 176 19.18 -19.76 -17.98
CA ASP A 176 20.38 -20.52 -17.54
C ASP A 176 20.10 -21.46 -16.35
N ARG A 177 18.86 -21.96 -16.19
CA ARG A 177 18.37 -22.49 -14.90
C ARG A 177 17.69 -23.86 -15.00
N GLU A 178 17.66 -24.56 -13.86
CA GLU A 178 17.19 -25.95 -13.64
C GLU A 178 15.68 -26.19 -13.85
N TRP A 179 15.12 -25.75 -14.97
CA TRP A 179 13.75 -26.10 -15.37
C TRP A 179 13.79 -26.96 -16.62
N THR A 180 13.07 -28.08 -16.60
CA THR A 180 12.76 -28.77 -17.86
C THR A 180 11.70 -27.98 -18.61
N GLU A 181 11.71 -28.05 -19.94
CA GLU A 181 10.72 -27.37 -20.80
C GLU A 181 9.28 -27.68 -20.37
N LYS A 182 8.99 -28.96 -20.11
CA LYS A 182 7.68 -29.44 -19.68
C LYS A 182 7.25 -28.79 -18.35
N GLU A 183 8.14 -28.71 -17.38
CA GLU A 183 7.83 -28.15 -16.06
C GLU A 183 7.56 -26.65 -16.13
N LEU A 184 8.32 -25.90 -16.94
CA LEU A 184 8.10 -24.48 -17.11
C LEU A 184 6.77 -24.21 -17.81
N ALA A 185 6.45 -24.98 -18.86
CA ALA A 185 5.17 -24.87 -19.54
C ALA A 185 3.99 -25.19 -18.60
N GLU A 186 4.08 -26.27 -17.81
CA GLU A 186 3.06 -26.60 -16.81
C GLU A 186 2.91 -25.51 -15.76
N PHE A 187 4.02 -24.92 -15.30
CA PHE A 187 4.00 -23.81 -14.36
C PHE A 187 3.30 -22.58 -14.95
N LEU A 188 3.76 -22.09 -16.11
CA LEU A 188 3.20 -20.88 -16.74
C LEU A 188 1.74 -21.09 -17.22
N SER A 189 1.32 -22.32 -17.51
CA SER A 189 -0.06 -22.65 -17.92
C SER A 189 -1.13 -22.46 -16.83
N ARG A 190 -0.73 -22.24 -15.56
CA ARG A 190 -1.68 -21.99 -14.45
C ARG A 190 -2.32 -20.60 -14.51
N GLN A 191 -2.21 -19.93 -15.65
CA GLN A 191 -2.76 -18.62 -15.95
C GLN A 191 -4.29 -18.52 -15.89
N ASN A 192 -5.08 -19.59 -16.06
CA ASN A 192 -6.54 -19.47 -16.15
C ASN A 192 -7.31 -20.81 -16.01
N ARG A 193 -7.12 -21.55 -14.91
CA ARG A 193 -7.96 -22.74 -14.62
C ARG A 193 -8.57 -22.67 -13.22
N ASN A 194 -9.90 -22.83 -13.15
CA ASN A 194 -10.75 -23.00 -11.97
C ASN A 194 -10.01 -23.05 -10.62
N GLY A 195 -9.87 -21.89 -9.98
CA GLY A 195 -9.34 -21.78 -8.60
C GLY A 195 -7.82 -21.93 -8.44
N GLN A 196 -7.03 -22.08 -9.51
CA GLN A 196 -5.57 -22.06 -9.42
C GLN A 196 -5.04 -20.62 -9.26
N LYS A 197 -3.85 -20.51 -8.68
CA LYS A 197 -3.11 -19.25 -8.49
C LYS A 197 -2.66 -18.71 -9.84
N LEU A 198 -2.85 -17.40 -10.03
CA LEU A 198 -2.64 -16.72 -11.30
C LEU A 198 -1.17 -16.33 -11.47
N ILE A 199 -0.48 -17.01 -12.40
CA ILE A 199 0.89 -16.68 -12.80
C ILE A 199 0.86 -15.66 -13.93
N LEU A 200 1.58 -14.55 -13.76
CA LEU A 200 1.58 -13.39 -14.64
C LEU A 200 3.01 -13.16 -15.18
N PRO A 201 3.38 -13.77 -16.32
CA PRO A 201 4.71 -13.61 -16.88
C PRO A 201 4.87 -12.25 -17.55
N ILE A 202 6.03 -11.64 -17.31
CA ILE A 202 6.49 -10.42 -17.95
C ILE A 202 7.76 -10.75 -18.72
N LEU A 203 7.75 -10.51 -20.03
CA LEU A 203 8.94 -10.61 -20.87
C LEU A 203 9.76 -9.33 -20.70
N HIS A 204 11.01 -9.49 -20.29
CA HIS A 204 11.95 -8.40 -20.08
C HIS A 204 13.20 -8.56 -20.91
N ASN A 205 13.47 -7.57 -21.77
CA ASN A 205 14.56 -7.58 -22.74
C ASN A 205 14.59 -8.78 -23.72
N ILE A 206 13.56 -9.63 -23.72
CA ILE A 206 13.39 -10.75 -24.64
C ILE A 206 12.05 -10.66 -25.37
N THR A 207 11.96 -11.35 -26.50
CA THR A 207 10.72 -11.52 -27.28
C THR A 207 10.05 -12.85 -26.98
N LEU A 208 8.75 -12.95 -27.28
CA LEU A 208 8.02 -14.22 -27.18
C LEU A 208 8.63 -15.29 -28.09
N THR A 209 9.14 -14.91 -29.26
CA THR A 209 9.83 -15.83 -30.19
C THR A 209 11.09 -16.43 -29.55
N GLN A 210 11.93 -15.62 -28.92
CA GLN A 210 13.12 -16.11 -28.21
C GLN A 210 12.75 -17.06 -27.05
N LEU A 211 11.64 -16.77 -26.35
CA LEU A 211 11.11 -17.67 -25.32
C LEU A 211 10.66 -19.01 -25.93
N GLN A 212 9.97 -18.99 -27.07
CA GLN A 212 9.47 -20.16 -27.78
C GLN A 212 10.59 -20.99 -28.41
N GLU A 213 11.67 -20.37 -28.88
CA GLU A 213 12.84 -21.09 -29.41
C GLU A 213 13.52 -21.92 -28.32
N ARG A 214 13.52 -21.43 -27.07
CA ARG A 214 14.10 -22.13 -25.91
C ARG A 214 13.11 -23.11 -25.28
N TYR A 215 11.83 -22.77 -25.28
CA TYR A 215 10.76 -23.60 -24.72
C TYR A 215 9.53 -23.64 -25.65
N PRO A 216 9.57 -24.45 -26.71
CA PRO A 216 8.47 -24.58 -27.67
C PRO A 216 7.09 -24.83 -27.04
N SER A 217 7.06 -25.59 -25.95
CA SER A 217 5.84 -25.94 -25.20
C SER A 217 5.15 -24.76 -24.51
N VAL A 218 5.77 -23.57 -24.49
CA VAL A 218 5.25 -22.35 -23.85
C VAL A 218 4.40 -21.50 -24.82
N ALA A 219 4.19 -21.96 -26.07
CA ALA A 219 3.57 -21.18 -27.15
C ALA A 219 2.21 -20.52 -26.82
N ASP A 220 1.41 -21.10 -25.92
CA ASP A 220 0.05 -20.64 -25.62
C ASP A 220 -0.05 -19.69 -24.40
N ILE A 221 1.07 -19.24 -23.83
CA ILE A 221 1.02 -18.33 -22.67
C ILE A 221 0.67 -16.90 -23.06
N GLN A 222 -0.07 -16.22 -22.20
CA GLN A 222 -0.24 -14.77 -22.27
C GLN A 222 0.84 -14.11 -21.39
N ALA A 223 1.70 -13.30 -22.00
CA ALA A 223 2.73 -12.55 -21.30
C ALA A 223 2.67 -11.07 -21.67
N ILE A 224 3.04 -10.20 -20.73
CA ILE A 224 3.19 -8.77 -20.97
C ILE A 224 4.63 -8.50 -21.39
N ASP A 225 4.83 -7.66 -22.41
CA ASP A 225 6.15 -7.16 -22.79
C ASP A 225 6.44 -5.88 -22.01
N SER A 226 7.49 -5.90 -21.19
CA SER A 226 7.93 -4.75 -20.38
C SER A 226 8.32 -3.52 -21.22
N LYS A 227 8.64 -3.68 -22.51
CA LYS A 227 8.91 -2.55 -23.42
C LYS A 227 7.64 -1.83 -23.87
N LYS A 228 6.48 -2.48 -23.77
CA LYS A 228 5.18 -1.92 -24.23
C LYS A 228 4.44 -1.15 -23.15
N TYR A 229 4.78 -1.36 -21.88
CA TYR A 229 4.04 -0.79 -20.75
C TYR A 229 5.01 -0.26 -19.70
N THR A 230 4.68 0.88 -19.10
CA THR A 230 5.43 1.39 -17.95
C THR A 230 5.11 0.58 -16.69
N CYS A 231 5.99 0.64 -15.68
CA CYS A 231 5.78 -0.02 -14.39
C CYS A 231 4.46 0.37 -13.72
N ASP A 232 4.07 1.65 -13.78
CA ASP A 232 2.77 2.13 -13.29
C ASP A 232 1.59 1.51 -14.06
N GLN A 233 1.69 1.38 -15.39
CA GLN A 233 0.64 0.74 -16.19
C GLN A 233 0.50 -0.73 -15.83
N ILE A 234 1.62 -1.45 -15.69
CA ILE A 234 1.64 -2.85 -15.26
C ILE A 234 1.02 -2.98 -13.86
N ALA A 235 1.38 -2.10 -12.92
CA ALA A 235 0.82 -2.08 -11.58
C ALA A 235 -0.71 -1.86 -11.57
N ILE A 236 -1.21 -0.94 -12.40
CA ILE A 236 -2.65 -0.69 -12.55
C ILE A 236 -3.36 -1.90 -13.18
N MET A 237 -2.76 -2.53 -14.20
CA MET A 237 -3.30 -3.75 -14.80
C MET A 237 -3.38 -4.89 -13.78
N PHE A 238 -2.33 -5.06 -12.97
CA PHE A 238 -2.31 -6.02 -11.88
C PHE A 238 -3.41 -5.73 -10.84
N ALA A 239 -3.52 -4.48 -10.38
CA ALA A 239 -4.54 -4.08 -9.41
C ALA A 239 -5.96 -4.38 -9.90
N ARG A 240 -6.24 -4.14 -11.20
CA ARG A 240 -7.54 -4.51 -11.81
C ARG A 240 -7.80 -6.01 -11.72
N GLN A 241 -6.78 -6.84 -11.97
CA GLN A 241 -6.92 -8.28 -11.90
C GLN A 241 -7.11 -8.77 -10.45
N LEU A 242 -6.38 -8.18 -9.49
CA LEU A 242 -6.54 -8.45 -8.07
C LEU A 242 -7.98 -8.11 -7.61
N ILE A 243 -8.49 -6.94 -7.96
CA ILE A 243 -9.87 -6.54 -7.65
C ILE A 243 -10.89 -7.50 -8.28
N LYS A 244 -10.68 -7.91 -9.53
CA LYS A 244 -11.56 -8.88 -10.21
C LYS A 244 -11.59 -10.22 -9.47
N ARG A 245 -10.44 -10.70 -9.01
CA ARG A 245 -10.30 -11.94 -8.24
C ARG A 245 -11.01 -11.85 -6.90
N LEU A 246 -10.78 -10.77 -6.15
CA LEU A 246 -11.42 -10.54 -4.85
C LEU A 246 -12.95 -10.44 -4.95
N LYS A 247 -13.49 -9.87 -6.04
CA LYS A 247 -14.94 -9.81 -6.30
C LYS A 247 -15.56 -11.15 -6.71
N SER A 248 -14.74 -12.11 -7.15
CA SER A 248 -15.18 -13.43 -7.62
C SER A 248 -15.05 -14.53 -6.56
N MET A 249 -14.44 -14.21 -5.41
CA MET A 249 -14.41 -15.04 -4.21
C MET A 249 -15.69 -14.86 -3.40
#